data_AF-A0A286FGB1-F1
#
_entry.id   AF-A0A286FGB1-F1
#
_cell.length_a   1.000
_cell.length_b   1.000
_cell.length_c   1.000
_cell.angle_alpha   90.00
_cell.angle_beta   90.00
_cell.angle_gamma   90.00
#
_symmetry.space_group_name_H-M   'P 1'
#
loop_
_entity.id
_entity.type
_entity.pdbx_description
1 polymer ?
#
loop_
_entity_poly.entity_id
_entity_poly.type
_entity_poly.pdbx_seq_one_letter_code
_entity_poly.pdbx_strand_id
1 'polypeptide(L)'
;MLLLFTTQDQNASQRNFSWWFATIETALDALSSVASRGNQLIKAEIIDEDHRISLPVDAFDGSFFSPVINELESEWQFLLSEPVRRQ
;
A
#
# COMPACT_ATOMS: atom_id res chain seq x y z
N MET A 1 -17.01 9.50 -2.09
CA MET A 1 -16.01 8.41 -2.14
C MET A 1 -16.28 7.37 -1.06
N LEU A 2 -16.23 6.09 -1.44
CA LEU A 2 -16.45 4.93 -0.57
C LEU A 2 -15.17 4.10 -0.49
N LEU A 3 -14.73 3.76 0.72
CA LEU A 3 -13.63 2.84 0.95
C LEU A 3 -14.22 1.46 1.26
N LEU A 4 -13.75 0.43 0.57
CA LEU A 4 -14.04 -0.98 0.84
C LEU A 4 -12.74 -1.68 1.18
N PHE A 5 -12.67 -2.39 2.31
CA PHE A 5 -11.49 -3.16 2.66
C PHE A 5 -11.81 -4.41 3.45
N THR A 6 -10.94 -5.41 3.32
CA THR A 6 -11.01 -6.67 4.03
C THR A 6 -9.78 -6.80 4.90
N THR A 7 -9.99 -7.06 6.18
CA THR A 7 -8.91 -7.39 7.11
C THR A 7 -8.96 -8.86 7.47
N GLN A 8 -7.83 -9.40 7.89
CA GLN A 8 -7.72 -10.69 8.54
C GLN A 8 -7.12 -10.50 9.93
N ASP A 9 -7.78 -11.05 10.95
CA ASP A 9 -7.25 -11.07 12.31
C ASP A 9 -6.33 -12.29 12.56
N GLN A 10 -5.72 -12.35 13.74
CA GLN A 10 -4.79 -13.41 14.14
C GLN A 10 -5.45 -14.81 14.20
N ASN A 11 -6.79 -14.89 14.25
CA ASN A 11 -7.53 -16.14 14.21
C ASN A 11 -7.92 -16.52 12.78
N ALA A 12 -7.26 -15.91 11.78
CA ALA A 12 -7.55 -16.02 10.37
C ALA A 12 -8.99 -15.63 9.97
N SER A 13 -9.71 -14.92 10.85
CA SER A 13 -11.08 -14.50 10.57
C SER A 13 -11.07 -13.25 9.71
N GLN A 14 -11.72 -13.32 8.56
CA GLN A 14 -11.84 -12.20 7.64
C GLN A 14 -13.03 -11.32 8.00
N ARG A 15 -12.83 -10.00 7.95
CA ARG A 15 -13.88 -9.01 8.15
C ARG A 15 -13.86 -7.99 7.03
N ASN A 16 -15.04 -7.71 6.49
CA ASN A 16 -15.25 -6.72 5.45
C ASN A 16 -15.77 -5.43 6.07
N PHE A 17 -15.20 -4.32 5.64
CA PHE A 17 -15.56 -2.99 6.08
C PHE A 17 -15.87 -2.11 4.87
N SER A 18 -16.79 -1.17 5.09
CA SER A 18 -17.19 -0.17 4.11
C SER A 18 -17.43 1.15 4.81
N TRP A 19 -16.83 2.23 4.31
CA TRP A 19 -16.89 3.53 4.96
C TRP A 19 -16.86 4.68 3.96
N TRP A 20 -17.74 5.66 4.13
CA TRP A 20 -17.76 6.91 3.35
C TRP A 20 -16.77 7.91 3.92
N PHE A 21 -15.98 8.54 3.05
CA PHE A 21 -14.95 9.47 3.45
C PHE A 21 -14.88 10.69 2.53
N ALA A 22 -14.31 11.79 3.04
CA ALA A 22 -14.27 13.08 2.34
C ALA A 22 -12.98 13.30 1.54
N THR A 23 -11.84 12.79 2.02
CA THR A 23 -10.53 12.97 1.36
C THR A 23 -9.71 11.68 1.35
N ILE A 24 -8.88 11.49 0.32
CA ILE A 24 -8.08 10.26 0.16
C ILE A 24 -7.15 10.03 1.35
N GLU A 25 -6.54 11.08 1.87
CA GLU A 25 -5.64 11.04 3.04
C GLU A 25 -6.33 10.40 4.24
N THR A 26 -7.59 10.75 4.47
CA THR A 26 -8.39 10.20 5.58
C THR A 26 -8.61 8.69 5.43
N ALA A 27 -8.80 8.20 4.19
CA ALA A 27 -8.92 6.77 3.92
C ALA A 27 -7.57 6.04 4.08
N LEU A 28 -6.48 6.63 3.59
CA LEU A 28 -5.13 6.07 3.70
C LEU A 28 -4.65 6.00 5.16
N ASP A 29 -4.92 7.03 5.96
CA ASP A 29 -4.61 7.06 7.40
C ASP A 29 -5.40 5.98 8.16
N ALA A 30 -6.67 5.76 7.79
CA ALA A 30 -7.48 4.70 8.39
C ALA A 30 -6.91 3.30 8.09
N LEU A 31 -6.54 3.03 6.83
CA LEU A 31 -5.91 1.76 6.45
C LEU A 31 -4.57 1.55 7.18
N SER A 32 -3.75 2.59 7.25
CA SER A 32 -2.47 2.55 7.98
C SER A 32 -2.68 2.26 9.47
N SER A 33 -3.69 2.87 10.10
CA SER A 33 -4.02 2.61 11.51
C SER A 33 -4.57 1.21 11.75
N VAL A 34 -5.33 0.66 10.79
CA VAL A 34 -5.83 -0.72 10.86
C VAL A 34 -4.66 -1.71 10.83
N ALA A 35 -3.73 -1.52 9.89
CA ALA A 35 -2.57 -2.36 9.74
C ALA A 35 -1.62 -2.27 10.95
N SER A 36 -1.38 -1.06 11.47
CA SER A 36 -0.54 -0.85 12.65
C SER A 36 -1.06 -1.50 13.93
N ARG A 37 -2.35 -1.86 13.98
CA ARG A 37 -2.99 -2.59 15.11
C ARG A 37 -2.81 -4.11 15.01
N GLY A 38 -2.04 -4.60 14.04
CA GLY A 38 -1.76 -6.02 13.85
C GLY A 38 -2.86 -6.77 13.08
N ASN A 39 -3.76 -6.05 12.41
CA ASN A 39 -4.68 -6.66 11.44
C ASN A 39 -3.99 -6.65 10.07
N GLN A 40 -4.03 -7.78 9.36
CA GLN A 40 -3.51 -7.82 8.01
C GLN A 40 -4.56 -7.28 7.03
N LEU A 41 -4.20 -6.31 6.20
CA LEU A 41 -5.04 -5.89 5.08
C LEU A 41 -4.91 -6.90 3.94
N ILE A 42 -6.03 -7.49 3.51
CA ILE A 42 -6.08 -8.48 2.42
C ILE A 42 -6.51 -7.81 1.12
N LYS A 43 -7.41 -6.83 1.23
CA LYS A 43 -7.95 -6.09 0.09
C LYS A 43 -8.32 -4.69 0.51
N ALA A 44 -8.05 -3.71 -0.34
CA ALA A 44 -8.49 -2.33 -0.14
C ALA A 44 -8.80 -1.68 -1.49
N GLU A 45 -9.94 -1.00 -1.58
CA GLU A 45 -10.41 -0.36 -2.81
C GLU A 45 -11.16 0.93 -2.49
N ILE A 46 -10.94 1.96 -3.31
CA ILE A 46 -11.72 3.20 -3.28
C ILE A 46 -12.67 3.17 -4.47
N ILE A 47 -13.93 3.49 -4.21
CA ILE A 47 -14.94 3.74 -5.23
C ILE A 47 -15.26 5.24 -5.19
N ASP A 48 -15.03 5.89 -6.32
CA ASP A 48 -15.44 7.27 -6.54
C ASP A 48 -16.20 7.40 -7.84
N GLU A 49 -17.47 7.81 -7.74
CA GLU A 49 -18.43 7.77 -8.84
C GLU A 49 -18.43 6.39 -9.53
N ASP A 50 -17.98 6.31 -10.79
CA ASP A 50 -17.87 5.07 -11.58
C ASP A 50 -16.45 4.46 -11.59
N HIS A 51 -15.51 5.08 -10.89
CA HIS A 51 -14.12 4.63 -10.84
C HIS A 51 -13.85 3.79 -9.60
N ARG A 52 -13.24 2.63 -9.82
CA ARG A 52 -12.76 1.75 -8.76
C ARG A 52 -11.25 1.65 -8.81
N ILE A 53 -10.61 2.07 -7.74
CA ILE A 53 -9.17 2.07 -7.58
C ILE A 53 -8.81 0.99 -6.57
N SER A 54 -8.09 -0.04 -7.01
CA SER A 54 -7.52 -1.03 -6.10
C SER A 54 -6.25 -0.45 -5.48
N LEU A 55 -6.16 -0.50 -4.16
CA LEU A 55 -4.99 -0.03 -3.43
C LEU A 55 -4.02 -1.19 -3.15
N PRO A 56 -2.70 -0.95 -3.19
CA PRO A 56 -1.71 -1.95 -2.82
C PRO A 56 -1.70 -2.13 -1.30
N VAL A 57 -2.26 -3.22 -0.80
CA VAL A 57 -2.37 -3.48 0.66
C VAL A 57 -1.01 -3.61 1.35
N ASP A 58 0.00 -4.07 0.61
CA ASP A 58 1.38 -4.20 1.10
C ASP A 58 2.01 -2.83 1.42
N ALA A 59 1.51 -1.73 0.83
CA ALA A 59 2.00 -0.40 1.15
C ALA A 59 1.60 0.08 2.56
N PHE A 60 0.70 -0.64 3.23
CA PHE A 60 0.17 -0.29 4.55
C PHE A 60 0.65 -1.23 5.66
N ASP A 61 1.43 -2.26 5.33
CA ASP A 61 1.85 -3.32 6.27
C ASP A 61 2.83 -2.83 7.35
N GLY A 62 3.24 -1.56 7.30
CA GLY A 62 4.18 -0.95 8.22
C GLY A 62 5.61 -1.45 8.06
N SER A 63 5.89 -2.26 7.03
CA SER A 63 7.24 -2.64 6.67
C SER A 63 8.04 -1.39 6.32
N PHE A 64 9.30 -1.37 6.75
CA PHE A 64 10.19 -0.28 6.39
C PHE A 64 10.35 -0.31 4.87
N PHE A 65 10.07 0.78 4.18
CA PHE A 65 10.34 0.93 2.75
C PHE A 65 11.86 0.93 2.43
N SER A 66 12.69 1.10 3.46
CA SER A 66 14.14 1.20 3.34
C SER A 66 14.82 0.07 2.58
N PRO A 67 14.50 -1.24 2.76
CA PRO A 67 15.13 -2.32 2.02
C PRO A 67 14.88 -2.20 0.50
N VAL A 68 13.65 -1.93 0.10
CA VAL A 68 13.27 -1.77 -1.32
C VAL A 68 13.92 -0.52 -1.93
N ILE A 69 13.98 0.57 -1.17
CA ILE A 69 14.65 1.80 -1.61
C ILE A 69 16.17 1.60 -1.74
N ASN A 70 16.79 0.89 -0.80
CA ASN A 70 18.22 0.60 -0.84
C ASN A 70 18.58 -0.35 -2.01
N GLU A 71 17.71 -1.29 -2.32
CA GLU A 71 17.84 -2.18 -3.48
C GLU A 71 17.80 -1.38 -4.78
N LEU A 72 16.78 -0.51 -4.93
CA LEU A 72 16.69 0.42 -6.05
C LEU A 72 17.95 1.29 -6.17
N GLU A 73 18.38 1.92 -5.07
CA GLU A 73 19.58 2.75 -5.08
C GLU A 73 20.81 1.97 -5.59
N SER A 74 20.97 0.72 -5.15
CA SER A 74 22.07 -0.14 -5.57
C SER A 74 22.02 -0.44 -7.08
N GLU A 75 20.84 -0.75 -7.62
CA GLU A 75 20.64 -0.97 -9.06
C GLU A 75 20.99 0.28 -9.88
N TRP A 76 20.53 1.45 -9.43
CA TRP A 76 20.81 2.72 -10.09
C TRP A 76 22.31 3.05 -10.08
N GLN A 77 22.99 2.86 -8.95
CA GLN A 77 24.43 3.05 -8.85
C GLN A 77 25.19 2.09 -9.79
N PHE A 78 24.76 0.84 -9.88
CA PHE A 78 25.34 -0.14 -10.81
C PHE A 78 25.23 0.34 -12.27
N LEU A 79 24.03 0.72 -12.72
CA LEU A 79 23.81 1.19 -14.09
C LEU A 79 24.60 2.47 -14.42
N LEU A 80 24.71 3.39 -13.46
CA LEU A 80 25.44 4.65 -13.66
C LEU A 80 26.96 4.47 -13.59
N SER A 81 27.44 3.38 -12.99
CA SER A 81 28.86 3.04 -12.94
C SER A 81 29.38 2.45 -14.26
N GLU A 82 28.50 2.01 -15.16
CA GLU A 82 28.90 1.56 -16.48
C GLU A 82 29.35 2.76 -17.34
N PRO A 83 30.57 2.75 -17.89
CA PRO A 83 31.01 3.82 -18.76
C PRO A 83 30.13 3.85 -20.00
N VAL A 84 29.58 5.04 -20.30
CA VAL A 84 28.82 5.27 -21.54
C VAL A 84 29.71 4.88 -22.73
N ARG A 85 29.45 3.71 -23.32
CA ARG A 85 30.07 3.31 -24.58
C ARG A 85 29.54 4.23 -25.67
N ARG A 86 30.24 5.33 -25.93
CA ARG A 86 30.06 6.11 -27.15
C ARG A 86 30.55 5.24 -28.32
N GLN A 87 29.62 4.75 -29.12
CA GLN A 87 29.91 4.26 -30.48
C GLN A 87 30.14 5.46 -31.40
#